data_AF-A0A8J8DSG5-F1
#
_entry.id   AF-A0A8J8DSG5-F1
#
_cell.length_a   1.000
_cell.length_b   1.000
_cell.length_c   1.000
_cell.angle_alpha   90.00
_cell.angle_beta   90.00
_cell.angle_gamma   90.00
#
_symmetry.space_group_name_H-M   'P 1'
#
loop_
_entity.id
_entity.type
_entity.pdbx_description
1 polymer ?
#
loop_
_entity_poly.entity_id
_entity_poly.type
_entity_poly.pdbx_seq_one_letter_code
_entity_poly.pdbx_strand_id
1 'polypeptide(L)'
;MVRSRYKYLGKRIKDRKKKGLDSAREFYDMIKAILRDYKSGKISDKTARGRLLLLYRLSFKKNNSKIKDLSNSTLLRIRKRIKEAMKEIRKKKR
;
A
#
# COMPACT_ATOMS: atom_id res chain seq x y z
N MET A 1 20.01 -1.80 22.62
CA MET A 1 18.53 -1.77 22.45
C MET A 1 18.20 -1.36 21.00
N VAL A 2 18.07 -2.33 20.08
CA VAL A 2 17.86 -2.02 18.65
C VAL A 2 16.38 -1.77 18.39
N ARG A 3 15.98 -0.50 18.21
CA ARG A 3 14.62 -0.12 17.78
C ARG A 3 14.36 -0.67 16.38
N SER A 4 13.71 -1.82 16.33
CA SER A 4 13.42 -2.55 15.09
C SER A 4 12.44 -1.76 14.21
N ARG A 5 12.78 -1.70 12.91
CA ARG A 5 12.27 -0.80 11.87
C ARG A 5 10.87 -1.19 11.36
N TYR A 6 9.83 -1.13 12.20
CA TYR A 6 8.46 -1.52 11.85
C TYR A 6 7.59 -0.36 11.31
N LYS A 7 7.69 -0.02 10.02
CA LYS A 7 7.04 1.23 9.54
C LYS A 7 5.72 1.08 8.75
N TYR A 8 5.43 -0.06 8.11
CA TYR A 8 4.25 -0.10 7.21
C TYR A 8 3.24 -1.23 7.44
N LEU A 9 3.62 -2.42 7.94
CA LEU A 9 2.67 -3.54 8.11
C LEU A 9 2.77 -4.32 9.44
N GLY A 10 3.66 -3.94 10.35
CA GLY A 10 3.97 -4.79 11.52
C GLY A 10 4.60 -6.13 11.12
N LYS A 11 4.76 -7.05 12.09
CA LYS A 11 5.58 -8.29 12.07
C LYS A 11 5.44 -9.27 10.88
N ARG A 12 4.63 -9.03 9.84
CA ARG A 12 4.26 -10.04 8.83
C ARG A 12 4.80 -9.87 7.41
N ILE A 13 5.44 -8.75 7.05
CA ILE A 13 6.06 -8.59 5.73
C ILE A 13 7.55 -8.28 5.91
N LYS A 14 8.41 -9.22 5.52
CA LYS A 14 9.85 -9.02 5.39
C LYS A 14 10.08 -8.04 4.23
N ASP A 15 10.69 -6.89 4.53
CA ASP A 15 11.18 -5.94 3.54
C ASP A 15 12.13 -6.65 2.55
N ARG A 16 11.92 -6.51 1.24
CA ARG A 16 12.82 -7.08 0.23
C ARG A 16 13.82 -6.03 -0.27
N LYS A 17 15.10 -6.30 -0.01
CA LYS A 17 16.32 -5.75 -0.62
C LYS A 17 16.59 -4.23 -0.43
N LYS A 18 15.73 -3.31 -0.89
CA LYS A 18 15.81 -1.86 -0.60
C LYS A 18 14.48 -1.42 0.01
N LYS A 19 14.51 -0.61 1.06
CA LYS A 19 13.27 -0.19 1.74
C LYS A 19 12.42 0.72 0.84
N GLY A 20 11.27 0.23 0.37
CA GLY A 20 9.98 0.91 0.39
C GLY A 20 9.60 1.84 -0.77
N LEU A 21 8.49 1.47 -1.42
CA LEU A 21 7.67 2.24 -2.36
C LEU A 21 8.46 3.01 -3.43
N ASP A 22 9.50 2.39 -3.98
CA ASP A 22 10.36 2.97 -5.01
C ASP A 22 9.94 2.57 -6.43
N SER A 23 9.11 1.54 -6.58
CA SER A 23 8.68 1.02 -7.88
C SER A 23 7.18 0.73 -7.93
N ALA A 24 6.61 0.74 -9.13
CA ALA A 24 5.19 0.43 -9.33
C ALA A 24 4.82 -0.97 -8.83
N ARG A 25 5.74 -1.94 -8.95
CA ARG A 25 5.56 -3.31 -8.48
C ARG A 25 5.32 -3.37 -6.98
N GLU A 26 6.09 -2.63 -6.18
CA GLU A 26 5.91 -2.61 -4.72
C GLU A 26 4.54 -2.06 -4.31
N PHE A 27 4.02 -1.06 -5.01
CA PHE A 27 2.65 -0.59 -4.78
C PHE A 27 1.63 -1.70 -5.00
N TYR A 28 1.73 -2.44 -6.11
CA TYR A 28 0.81 -3.53 -6.41
C TYR A 28 0.91 -4.70 -5.41
N ASP A 29 2.14 -5.06 -5.01
CA ASP A 29 2.37 -6.10 -4.02
C ASP A 29 1.77 -5.72 -2.66
N MET A 30 1.90 -4.45 -2.25
CA MET A 30 1.27 -3.93 -1.03
C MET A 30 -0.26 -3.95 -1.11
N ILE A 31 -0.85 -3.52 -2.23
CA ILE A 31 -2.31 -3.57 -2.44
C ILE A 31 -2.80 -5.02 -2.28
N LYS A 32 -2.13 -5.97 -2.93
CA LYS A 32 -2.48 -7.40 -2.87
C LYS A 32 -2.37 -7.95 -1.46
N ALA A 33 -1.32 -7.60 -0.73
CA ALA A 33 -1.13 -8.00 0.66
C ALA A 33 -2.24 -7.46 1.58
N ILE A 34 -2.57 -6.17 1.47
CA ILE A 34 -3.63 -5.54 2.27
C ILE A 34 -4.98 -6.21 1.99
N LEU A 35 -5.33 -6.42 0.72
CA LEU A 35 -6.59 -7.07 0.35
C LEU A 35 -6.64 -8.52 0.83
N ARG A 36 -5.53 -9.27 0.75
CA ARG A 36 -5.45 -10.64 1.27
C ARG A 36 -5.67 -10.67 2.78
N ASP A 37 -4.96 -9.82 3.52
CA ASP A 37 -5.10 -9.75 4.97
C ASP A 37 -6.54 -9.40 5.36
N TYR A 38 -7.15 -8.42 4.70
CA TYR A 38 -8.56 -8.06 4.90
C TYR A 38 -9.51 -9.22 4.58
N LYS A 39 -9.35 -9.87 3.41
CA LYS A 39 -10.22 -10.98 2.99
C LYS A 39 -10.15 -12.17 3.96
N SER A 40 -8.97 -12.42 4.54
CA SER A 40 -8.75 -13.45 5.56
C SER A 40 -9.14 -13.06 6.99
N GLY A 41 -9.71 -11.86 7.20
CA GLY A 41 -10.10 -11.37 8.52
C GLY A 41 -8.94 -10.96 9.44
N LYS A 42 -7.69 -10.99 8.96
CA LYS A 42 -6.49 -10.62 9.74
C LYS A 42 -6.45 -9.14 10.11
N ILE A 43 -7.08 -8.28 9.32
CA ILE A 43 -7.19 -6.84 9.58
C ILE A 43 -8.61 -6.36 9.35
N SER A 44 -9.05 -5.40 10.18
CA SER A 44 -10.37 -4.78 10.06
C SER A 44 -10.52 -3.94 8.79
N ASP A 45 -11.76 -3.65 8.38
CA ASP A 45 -12.09 -2.69 7.31
C ASP A 45 -11.40 -1.34 7.54
N LYS A 46 -11.48 -0.80 8.76
CA LYS A 46 -10.83 0.47 9.15
C LYS A 46 -9.31 0.42 8.93
N THR A 47 -8.67 -0.67 9.36
CA THR A 47 -7.23 -0.86 9.19
C THR A 47 -6.85 -0.99 7.71
N ALA A 48 -7.58 -1.78 6.94
CA ALA A 48 -7.33 -1.99 5.52
C ALA A 48 -7.47 -0.69 4.71
N ARG A 49 -8.53 0.09 4.96
CA ARG A 49 -8.73 1.41 4.35
C ARG A 49 -7.63 2.40 4.73
N GLY A 50 -7.25 2.45 6.01
CA GLY A 50 -6.17 3.32 6.48
C GLY A 50 -4.84 3.02 5.77
N ARG A 51 -4.50 1.75 5.60
CA ARG A 51 -3.30 1.32 4.86
C ARG A 51 -3.35 1.70 3.38
N LEU A 52 -4.49 1.52 2.72
CA LEU A 52 -4.67 1.94 1.33
C LEU A 52 -4.64 3.47 1.17
N LEU A 53 -5.16 4.24 2.14
CA LEU A 53 -5.11 5.70 2.12
C LEU A 53 -3.67 6.22 2.25
N LEU A 54 -2.89 5.61 3.12
CA LEU A 54 -1.46 5.91 3.23
C LEU A 54 -0.74 5.62 1.90
N LEU A 55 -1.01 4.46 1.30
CA LEU A 55 -0.44 4.08 0.00
C LEU A 55 -0.83 5.08 -1.10
N TYR A 56 -2.08 5.55 -1.10
CA TYR A 56 -2.54 6.60 -2.00
C TYR A 56 -1.72 7.89 -1.84
N ARG A 57 -1.49 8.35 -0.60
CA ARG A 57 -0.68 9.55 -0.33
C ARG A 57 0.76 9.38 -0.80
N LEU A 58 1.35 8.21 -0.64
CA LEU A 58 2.74 7.91 -1.04
C LEU A 58 2.90 7.71 -2.55
N SER A 59 1.81 7.60 -3.31
CA SER A 59 1.84 7.57 -4.77
C SER A 59 2.05 8.95 -5.42
N PHE A 60 2.14 10.03 -4.63
CA PHE A 60 2.42 11.38 -5.12
C PHE A 60 3.90 11.70 -4.94
N LYS A 61 4.57 12.18 -6.00
CA LYS A 61 6.00 12.51 -5.98
C LYS A 61 6.36 13.49 -4.84
N LYS A 62 5.48 14.46 -4.54
CA LYS A 62 5.64 15.40 -3.41
C LYS A 62 5.74 14.74 -2.03
N ASN A 63 5.20 13.53 -1.86
CA ASN A 63 5.17 12.80 -0.61
C ASN A 63 6.13 11.60 -0.60
N ASN A 64 6.76 11.31 -1.75
CA ASN A 64 7.66 10.19 -1.92
C ASN A 64 8.64 10.50 -3.06
N SER A 65 9.82 11.00 -2.69
CA SER A 65 10.86 11.35 -3.65
C SER A 65 11.43 10.16 -4.42
N LYS A 66 11.22 8.93 -3.94
CA LYS A 66 11.75 7.71 -4.59
C LYS A 66 11.05 7.33 -5.89
N ILE A 67 9.82 7.82 -6.08
CA ILE A 67 9.04 7.59 -7.30
C ILE A 67 9.18 8.75 -8.30
N LYS A 68 10.18 9.62 -8.13
CA LYS A 68 10.41 10.77 -9.00
C LYS A 68 10.58 10.35 -10.47
N ASP A 69 11.17 9.18 -10.70
CA ASP A 69 11.47 8.65 -12.03
C ASP A 69 10.30 7.85 -12.63
N LEU A 70 9.24 7.57 -11.86
CA LEU A 70 8.05 6.93 -12.41
C LEU A 70 7.25 7.90 -13.29
N SER A 71 6.78 7.39 -14.43
CA SER A 71 5.92 8.15 -15.34
C SER A 71 4.58 8.50 -14.69
N ASN A 72 3.99 9.63 -15.10
CA ASN A 72 2.69 10.07 -14.58
C ASN A 72 1.58 9.05 -14.88
N SER A 73 1.61 8.42 -16.06
CA SER A 73 0.70 7.32 -16.43
C SER A 73 0.81 6.12 -15.48
N THR A 74 2.02 5.75 -15.09
CA THR A 74 2.27 4.68 -14.09
C THR A 74 1.67 5.06 -12.73
N LEU A 75 1.91 6.29 -12.26
CA LEU A 75 1.36 6.77 -10.99
C LEU A 75 -0.17 6.83 -10.99
N LEU A 76 -0.77 7.22 -12.13
CA LEU A 76 -2.23 7.20 -12.31
C LEU A 76 -2.79 5.78 -12.22
N ARG A 77 -2.15 4.79 -12.87
CA ARG A 77 -2.55 3.37 -12.77
C ARG A 77 -2.49 2.85 -11.34
N ILE A 78 -1.42 3.18 -10.61
CA ILE A 78 -1.28 2.84 -9.19
C ILE A 78 -2.44 3.43 -8.39
N ARG A 79 -2.71 4.74 -8.54
CA ARG A 79 -3.81 5.42 -7.84
C ARG A 79 -5.18 4.84 -8.17
N LYS A 80 -5.43 4.50 -9.43
CA LYS A 80 -6.66 3.84 -9.87
C LYS A 80 -6.82 2.50 -9.14
N ARG A 81 -5.76 1.68 -9.10
CA ARG A 81 -5.79 0.38 -8.44
C ARG A 81 -6.03 0.49 -6.93
N ILE A 82 -5.45 1.50 -6.29
CA ILE A 82 -5.69 1.76 -4.86
C ILE A 82 -7.17 2.13 -4.61
N LYS A 83 -7.76 2.99 -5.46
CA LYS A 83 -9.18 3.36 -5.37
C LYS A 83 -10.11 2.16 -5.59
N GLU A 84 -9.79 1.29 -6.54
CA GLU A 84 -10.51 0.03 -6.77
C GLU A 84 -10.47 -0.86 -5.53
N ALA A 85 -9.28 -1.05 -4.93
CA ALA A 85 -9.12 -1.82 -3.70
C ALA A 85 -9.96 -1.25 -2.55
N MET A 86 -10.01 0.08 -2.38
CA MET A 86 -10.90 0.71 -1.39
C MET A 86 -12.38 0.42 -1.65
N LYS A 87 -12.81 0.42 -2.93
CA LYS A 87 -14.19 0.07 -3.30
C LYS A 87 -14.51 -1.40 -3.00
N GLU A 88 -13.59 -2.33 -3.22
CA GLU A 88 -13.77 -3.76 -2.87
C GLU A 88 -14.09 -3.93 -1.38
N ILE A 89 -13.32 -3.25 -0.52
CA ILE A 89 -13.54 -3.32 0.94
C ILE A 89 -14.91 -2.70 1.29
N ARG A 90 -15.33 -1.60 0.63
CA ARG A 90 -16.64 -0.98 0.87
C ARG A 90 -17.81 -1.88 0.45
N LYS A 91 -17.70 -2.59 -0.68
CA LYS A 91 -18.78 -3.47 -1.17
C LYS A 91 -19.07 -4.62 -0.21
N LYS A 92 -18.03 -5.23 0.39
CA LYS A 92 -18.19 -6.35 1.33
C LYS A 92 -18.87 -5.97 2.66
N LYS A 93 -19.01 -4.67 2.96
CA LYS A 93 -19.75 -4.18 4.14
C LYS A 93 -21.27 -4.17 3.91
N ARG A 94 -21.73 -4.16 2.65
CA ARG A 94 -23.14 -4.30 2.28
C ARG A 94 -23.47 -5.77 2.08
#